data_AF-A0A2V9U8H7-F1
#
_entry.id   AF-A0A2V9U8H7-F1
#
_cell.length_a   1.000
_cell.length_b   1.000
_cell.length_c   1.000
_cell.angle_alpha   90.00
_cell.angle_beta   90.00
_cell.angle_gamma   90.00
#
_symmetry.space_group_name_H-M   'P 1'
#
loop_
_entity.id
_entity.type
_entity.pdbx_description
1 polymer ?
#
loop_
_entity_poly.entity_id
_entity_poly.type
_entity_poly.pdbx_seq_one_letter_code
_entity_poly.pdbx_strand_id
1 'polypeptide(L)'
;VPAASSEDQDTHRKAQRFARLLVDEVKLYNQAKVAEGRKHKDLYDRLKEAIEKSRSTYQKRYGNTVAASGGYFQHELVRSLAEDDVSIMGANFRH
;
A
#
# COMPACT_ATOMS: atom_id res chain seq x y z
N VAL A 1 -20.86 -25.66 -5.70
CA VAL A 1 -20.21 -24.32 -5.66
C VAL A 1 -20.37 -23.76 -4.25
N PRO A 2 -19.46 -22.98 -3.65
CA PRO A 2 -18.03 -22.79 -3.87
C PRO A 2 -17.27 -22.57 -2.52
N ALA A 3 -16.50 -23.55 -2.00
CA ALA A 3 -15.65 -23.31 -0.82
C ALA A 3 -14.50 -22.34 -1.13
N ALA A 4 -13.91 -22.50 -2.32
CA ALA A 4 -12.86 -21.64 -2.84
C ALA A 4 -13.22 -20.14 -2.75
N SER A 5 -14.43 -19.73 -3.15
CA SER A 5 -14.76 -18.29 -3.15
C SER A 5 -14.85 -17.68 -1.77
N SER A 6 -15.31 -18.41 -0.75
CA SER A 6 -15.43 -17.85 0.61
C SER A 6 -14.05 -17.67 1.26
N GLU A 7 -13.16 -18.63 1.07
CA GLU A 7 -11.78 -18.59 1.55
C GLU A 7 -10.94 -17.56 0.77
N ASP A 8 -11.18 -17.44 -0.54
CA ASP A 8 -10.58 -16.42 -1.39
C ASP A 8 -11.04 -15.01 -0.98
N GLN A 9 -12.34 -14.83 -0.74
CA GLN A 9 -12.88 -13.56 -0.23
C GLN A 9 -12.31 -13.19 1.14
N ASP A 10 -12.17 -14.15 2.04
CA ASP A 10 -11.53 -13.93 3.34
C ASP A 10 -10.06 -13.52 3.17
N THR A 11 -9.33 -14.20 2.28
CA THR A 11 -7.94 -13.88 1.96
C THR A 11 -7.82 -12.45 1.42
N HIS A 12 -8.71 -12.02 0.53
CA HIS A 12 -8.76 -10.65 0.04
C HIS A 12 -9.01 -9.62 1.16
N ARG A 13 -9.98 -9.89 2.06
CA ARG A 13 -10.28 -9.01 3.20
C ARG A 13 -9.10 -8.89 4.16
N LYS A 14 -8.44 -10.01 4.47
CA LYS A 14 -7.24 -10.05 5.31
C LYS A 14 -6.07 -9.30 4.67
N ALA A 15 -5.88 -9.47 3.36
CA ALA A 15 -4.86 -8.76 2.61
C ALA A 15 -5.11 -7.24 2.60
N GLN A 16 -6.34 -6.80 2.38
CA GLN A 16 -6.71 -5.37 2.43
C GLN A 16 -6.44 -4.76 3.81
N ARG A 17 -6.85 -5.44 4.90
CA ARG A 17 -6.58 -4.98 6.27
C ARG A 17 -5.10 -4.89 6.56
N PHE A 18 -4.32 -5.86 6.09
CA PHE A 18 -2.87 -5.87 6.30
C PHE A 18 -2.16 -4.79 5.48
N ALA A 19 -2.57 -4.56 4.24
CA ALA A 19 -2.09 -3.44 3.43
C ALA A 19 -2.31 -2.10 4.15
N ARG A 20 -3.53 -1.87 4.66
CA ARG A 20 -3.86 -0.66 5.43
C ARG A 20 -2.97 -0.49 6.65
N LEU A 21 -2.80 -1.55 7.44
CA LEU A 21 -1.93 -1.54 8.62
C LEU A 21 -0.50 -1.08 8.27
N LEU A 22 0.09 -1.72 7.26
CA LEU A 22 1.47 -1.42 6.85
C LEU A 22 1.64 0.02 6.34
N VAL A 23 0.64 0.54 5.63
CA VAL A 23 0.67 1.93 5.14
C VAL A 23 0.45 2.92 6.28
N ASP A 24 -0.44 2.63 7.23
CA ASP A 24 -0.64 3.45 8.43
C ASP A 24 0.62 3.50 9.29
N GLU A 25 1.38 2.41 9.40
CA GLU A 25 2.71 2.40 10.04
C GLU A 25 3.69 3.31 9.29
N VAL A 26 3.79 3.19 7.95
CA VAL A 26 4.64 4.08 7.14
C VAL A 26 4.29 5.54 7.39
N LYS A 27 2.99 5.87 7.43
CA LYS A 27 2.51 7.23 7.71
C LYS A 27 2.90 7.69 9.11
N LEU A 28 2.66 6.85 10.12
CA LEU A 28 2.91 7.16 11.54
C LEU A 28 4.39 7.44 11.80
N TYR A 29 5.29 6.64 11.23
CA TYR A 29 6.73 6.79 11.45
C TYR A 29 7.40 7.83 10.56
N ASN A 30 6.73 8.31 9.50
CA ASN A 30 7.31 9.23 8.53
C ASN A 30 6.48 10.52 8.35
N GLN A 31 5.76 10.97 9.39
CA GLN A 31 4.83 12.11 9.29
C GLN A 31 5.45 13.36 8.66
N ALA A 32 6.69 13.72 9.05
CA ALA A 32 7.39 14.87 8.48
C ALA A 32 7.63 14.70 6.96
N LYS A 33 8.14 13.53 6.55
CA LYS A 33 8.38 13.21 5.12
C LYS A 33 7.09 13.12 4.32
N VAL A 34 5.99 12.65 4.92
CA VAL A 34 4.65 12.64 4.29
C VAL A 34 4.17 14.06 4.06
N ALA A 35 4.26 14.93 5.08
CA ALA A 35 3.84 16.33 4.96
C ALA A 35 4.65 17.08 3.88
N GLU A 36 5.97 16.92 3.87
CA GLU A 36 6.80 17.49 2.82
C GLU A 36 6.52 16.86 1.45
N GLY A 37 6.36 15.54 1.39
CA GLY A 37 6.06 14.80 0.17
C GLY A 37 4.77 15.27 -0.50
N ARG A 38 3.74 15.55 0.31
CA ARG A 38 2.48 16.14 -0.15
C ARG A 38 2.65 17.55 -0.70
N LYS A 39 3.46 18.37 -0.02
CA LYS A 39 3.74 19.74 -0.43
C LYS A 39 4.53 19.80 -1.75
N HIS A 40 5.50 18.90 -1.92
CA HIS A 40 6.40 18.88 -3.07
C HIS A 40 5.99 17.92 -4.19
N LYS A 41 4.95 17.10 -3.96
CA LYS A 41 4.45 16.07 -4.90
C LYS A 41 5.54 15.06 -5.30
N ASP A 42 6.36 14.65 -4.34
CA ASP A 42 7.47 13.72 -4.48
C ASP A 42 7.42 12.60 -3.42
N LEU A 43 6.21 12.27 -2.95
CA LEU A 43 6.00 11.40 -1.79
C LEU A 43 6.58 9.99 -1.94
N TYR A 44 6.50 9.40 -3.15
CA TYR A 44 7.10 8.07 -3.39
C TYR A 44 8.61 8.09 -3.23
N ASP A 45 9.29 9.14 -3.69
CA ASP A 45 10.75 9.24 -3.63
C ASP A 45 11.24 9.37 -2.18
N ARG A 46 10.59 10.26 -1.41
CA ARG A 46 10.93 10.49 0.01
C ARG A 46 10.70 9.29 0.92
N LEU A 47 9.68 8.49 0.60
CA LEU A 47 9.24 7.34 1.41
C LEU A 47 9.66 6.01 0.80
N LYS A 48 10.42 6.01 -0.30
CA LYS A 48 10.73 4.82 -1.11
C LYS A 48 11.17 3.63 -0.27
N GLU A 49 12.14 3.82 0.62
CA GLU A 49 12.65 2.74 1.47
C GLU A 49 11.59 2.15 2.41
N ALA A 50 10.77 3.00 3.03
CA ALA A 50 9.70 2.57 3.92
C ALA A 50 8.58 1.85 3.16
N ILE A 51 8.22 2.38 1.98
CA ILE A 51 7.20 1.81 1.10
C ILE A 51 7.64 0.44 0.59
N GLU A 52 8.86 0.32 0.05
CA GLU A 52 9.38 -0.94 -0.49
C GLU A 52 9.55 -2.00 0.61
N LYS A 53 9.99 -1.62 1.81
CA LYS A 53 10.05 -2.53 2.96
C LYS A 53 8.66 -3.07 3.36
N SER A 54 7.67 -2.19 3.44
CA SER A 54 6.28 -2.57 3.72
C SER A 54 5.68 -3.41 2.58
N ARG A 55 5.98 -3.08 1.33
CA ARG A 55 5.57 -3.84 0.14
C ARG A 55 6.14 -5.26 0.16
N SER A 56 7.42 -5.40 0.48
CA SER A 56 8.06 -6.72 0.63
C SER A 56 7.40 -7.55 1.73
N THR A 57 7.07 -6.92 2.86
CA THR A 57 6.35 -7.58 3.97
C THR A 57 4.97 -8.07 3.55
N TYR A 58 4.23 -7.23 2.82
CA TYR A 58 2.95 -7.61 2.24
C TYR A 58 3.09 -8.79 1.26
N GLN A 59 4.04 -8.70 0.34
CA GLN A 59 4.26 -9.71 -0.71
C GLN A 59 4.72 -11.05 -0.15
N LYS A 60 5.53 -11.07 0.92
CA LYS A 60 5.87 -12.33 1.62
C LYS A 60 4.66 -13.06 2.17
N ARG A 61 3.61 -12.34 2.57
CA ARG A 61 2.41 -12.92 3.18
C ARG A 61 1.32 -13.26 2.16
N TYR A 62 1.13 -12.42 1.15
CA TYR A 62 0.01 -12.53 0.20
C TYR A 62 0.43 -12.63 -1.27
N GLY A 63 1.72 -12.57 -1.58
CA GLY A 63 2.23 -12.62 -2.95
C GLY A 63 2.08 -13.98 -3.63
N ASN A 64 1.80 -15.05 -2.86
CA ASN A 64 1.52 -16.38 -3.37
C ASN A 64 0.07 -16.84 -3.08
N THR A 65 -0.84 -15.89 -2.88
CA THR A 65 -2.27 -16.17 -2.67
C THR A 65 -3.11 -15.48 -3.73
N VAL A 66 -4.42 -15.75 -3.76
CA VAL A 66 -5.37 -15.08 -4.67
C VAL A 66 -5.39 -13.54 -4.52
N ALA A 67 -4.91 -13.01 -3.39
CA ALA A 67 -4.82 -11.58 -3.16
C ALA A 67 -3.65 -10.89 -3.88
N ALA A 68 -2.68 -11.65 -4.40
CA ALA A 68 -1.51 -11.10 -5.10
C ALA A 68 -1.90 -10.16 -6.25
N SER A 69 -2.95 -10.50 -6.99
CA SER A 69 -3.45 -9.73 -8.14
C SER A 69 -4.34 -8.55 -7.76
N GLY A 70 -4.70 -8.39 -6.48
CA GLY A 70 -5.72 -7.43 -6.06
C GLY A 70 -5.23 -6.00 -5.83
N GLY A 71 -3.93 -5.73 -5.96
CA GLY A 71 -3.38 -4.36 -5.88
C GLY A 71 -3.60 -3.64 -4.54
N TYR A 72 -4.02 -4.34 -3.48
CA TYR A 72 -4.47 -3.75 -2.22
C TYR A 72 -3.46 -2.82 -1.56
N PHE A 73 -2.17 -3.19 -1.60
CA PHE A 73 -1.09 -2.37 -1.04
C PHE A 73 -0.95 -1.04 -1.78
N GLN A 74 -0.97 -1.06 -3.10
CA GLN A 74 -0.88 0.15 -3.92
C GLN A 74 -2.10 1.07 -3.72
N HIS A 75 -3.29 0.48 -3.62
CA HIS A 75 -4.51 1.23 -3.34
C HIS A 75 -4.44 1.94 -1.99
N GLU A 76 -4.08 1.23 -0.91
CA GLU A 76 -3.95 1.87 0.40
C GLU A 76 -2.82 2.89 0.47
N LEU A 77 -1.74 2.68 -0.29
CA LEU A 77 -0.65 3.65 -0.40
C LEU A 77 -1.15 5.00 -0.91
N VAL A 78 -1.89 5.00 -2.03
CA VAL A 78 -2.46 6.22 -2.62
C VAL A 78 -3.53 6.82 -1.70
N ARG A 79 -4.44 5.98 -1.20
CA ARG A 79 -5.55 6.43 -0.35
C ARG A 79 -5.07 7.05 0.97
N SER A 80 -4.12 6.43 1.67
CA SER A 80 -3.70 6.88 3.01
C SER A 80 -2.57 7.91 2.99
N LEU A 81 -1.55 7.72 2.14
CA LEU A 81 -0.41 8.63 2.08
C LEU A 81 -0.64 9.81 1.15
N ALA A 82 -1.28 9.60 0.01
CA ALA A 82 -1.55 10.65 -0.98
C ALA A 82 -3.00 11.16 -0.96
N GLU A 83 -3.80 10.78 0.04
CA GLU A 83 -5.17 11.32 0.22
C GLU A 83 -6.05 11.13 -1.02
N ASP A 84 -5.89 9.98 -1.67
CA ASP A 84 -6.59 9.61 -2.92
C ASP A 84 -6.06 10.32 -4.18
N ASP A 85 -5.09 11.23 -4.07
CA ASP A 85 -4.50 11.94 -5.22
C ASP A 85 -3.16 11.33 -5.65
N VAL A 86 -3.20 10.45 -6.66
CA VAL A 86 -1.99 9.82 -7.23
C VAL A 86 -0.93 10.82 -7.70
N SER A 87 -1.31 12.05 -8.06
CA SER A 87 -0.37 13.09 -8.50
C SER A 87 0.61 13.50 -7.41
N ILE A 88 0.27 13.28 -6.13
CA ILE A 88 1.14 13.55 -4.97
C ILE A 88 2.29 12.54 -4.88
N MET A 89 2.11 11.33 -5.41
CA MET A 89 3.17 10.31 -5.38
C MET A 89 4.40 10.72 -6.20
N GLY A 90 4.22 11.60 -7.18
CA GLY A 90 5.28 12.14 -8.02
C GLY A 90 5.60 11.29 -9.25
N ALA A 91 6.42 11.83 -10.15
CA ALA A 91 6.68 11.25 -11.47
C ALA A 91 7.37 9.87 -11.43
N ASN A 92 8.10 9.56 -10.35
CA ASN A 92 8.75 8.26 -10.16
C ASN A 92 7.77 7.15 -9.74
N PHE A 93 6.53 7.49 -9.40
CA PHE A 93 5.50 6.53 -9.05
C PHE A 93 4.88 5.91 -10.31
N ARG A 94 5.44 4.76 -10.73
CA ARG A 94 4.93 3.97 -11.85
C ARG A 94 3.99 2.89 -11.33
N HIS A 95 2.76 2.91 -11.83
CA HIS A 95 1.68 1.95 -11.57
C HIS A 95 1.65 0.87 -12.64
#